data_AF-A0A955VBZ1-F1
#
_entry.id   AF-A0A955VBZ1-F1
#
_cell.length_a   1.000
_cell.length_b   1.000
_cell.length_c   1.000
_cell.angle_alpha   90.00
_cell.angle_beta   90.00
_cell.angle_gamma   90.00
#
_symmetry.space_group_name_H-M   'P 1'
#
loop_
_entity.id
_entity.type
_entity.pdbx_description
1 polymer ?
#
loop_
_entity_poly.entity_id
_entity_poly.type
_entity_poly.pdbx_seq_one_letter_code
_entity_poly.pdbx_strand_id
1 'polypeptide(L)'
;IAAGDVAATTARNEAITAMKGLVKLSEQNLLTLQQRAAERDRQRVEHEYVKITIAAAKVGEFYAQIKSATGIPIDLELTDVERKLEFQGQLPVVDDLVTNFETPPDVPEPPVHASPYF
;
A
#
# COMPACT_ATOMS: atom_id res chain seq x y z
N ILE A 1 -4.96 9.66 -37.52
CA ILE A 1 -5.12 9.63 -36.05
C ILE A 1 -6.39 10.41 -35.75
N ALA A 2 -7.46 9.74 -35.32
CA ALA A 2 -8.75 10.39 -35.07
C ALA A 2 -8.65 11.30 -33.83
N ALA A 3 -9.32 12.45 -33.82
CA ALA A 3 -9.22 13.45 -32.74
C ALA A 3 -9.52 12.91 -31.32
N GLY A 4 -10.33 11.84 -31.21
CA GLY A 4 -10.59 11.16 -29.93
C GLY A 4 -9.37 10.44 -29.34
N ASP A 5 -8.43 10.01 -30.18
CA ASP A 5 -7.20 9.33 -29.76
C ASP A 5 -6.21 10.31 -29.10
N VAL A 6 -6.19 11.56 -29.59
CA VAL A 6 -5.38 12.64 -29.02
C VAL A 6 -5.93 13.06 -27.65
N ALA A 7 -7.25 13.22 -27.51
CA ALA A 7 -7.87 13.59 -26.24
C ALA A 7 -7.65 12.53 -25.14
N ALA A 8 -7.79 11.24 -25.48
CA ALA A 8 -7.51 10.15 -24.55
C ALA A 8 -6.04 10.09 -24.14
N THR A 9 -5.12 10.34 -25.07
CA THR A 9 -3.68 10.41 -24.80
C THR A 9 -3.33 11.58 -23.89
N THR A 10 -3.92 12.76 -24.10
CA THR A 10 -3.69 13.94 -23.23
C THR A 10 -4.17 13.68 -21.81
N ALA A 11 -5.41 13.20 -21.63
CA ALA A 11 -5.96 12.87 -20.31
C ALA A 11 -5.11 11.82 -19.58
N ARG A 12 -4.56 10.84 -20.31
CA ARG A 12 -3.62 9.86 -19.75
C ARG A 12 -2.33 10.52 -19.27
N ASN A 13 -1.72 11.39 -20.07
CA ASN A 13 -0.46 12.04 -19.73
C ASN A 13 -0.61 12.99 -18.52
N GLU A 14 -1.75 13.68 -18.42
CA GLU A 14 -2.11 14.50 -17.26
C GLU A 14 -2.23 13.65 -16.00
N ALA A 15 -2.97 12.54 -16.05
CA ALA A 15 -3.13 11.64 -14.91
C ALA A 15 -1.80 11.00 -14.47
N ILE A 16 -0.93 10.59 -15.42
CA ILE A 16 0.42 10.08 -15.10
C ILE A 16 1.26 11.18 -14.44
N THR A 17 1.21 12.41 -14.94
CA THR A 17 1.94 13.53 -14.36
C THR A 17 1.47 13.82 -12.93
N ALA A 18 0.16 13.78 -12.70
CA ALA A 18 -0.43 13.94 -11.37
C ALA A 18 0.03 12.82 -10.41
N MET A 19 -0.01 11.55 -10.83
CA MET A 19 0.48 10.43 -10.03
C MET A 19 1.95 10.59 -9.65
N LYS A 20 2.82 10.98 -10.59
CA LYS A 20 4.24 11.24 -10.32
C LYS A 20 4.44 12.38 -9.32
N GLY A 21 3.63 13.43 -9.41
CA GLY A 21 3.62 14.52 -8.43
C GLY A 21 3.26 14.06 -7.02
N LEU A 22 2.22 13.22 -6.90
CA LEU A 22 1.78 12.65 -5.62
C LEU A 22 2.85 11.76 -4.99
N VAL A 23 3.56 10.94 -5.78
CA VAL A 23 4.67 10.11 -5.28
C VAL A 23 5.78 10.99 -4.74
N LYS A 24 6.21 12.01 -5.49
CA LYS A 24 7.27 12.94 -5.06
C LYS A 24 6.90 13.69 -3.77
N LEU A 25 5.65 14.11 -3.62
CA LEU A 25 5.15 14.73 -2.38
C LEU A 25 5.13 13.72 -1.22
N SER A 26 4.77 12.46 -1.48
CA SER A 26 4.76 11.41 -0.46
C SER A 26 6.17 11.09 0.05
N GLU A 27 7.19 11.15 -0.81
CA GLU A 27 8.60 11.02 -0.40
C GLU A 27 9.03 12.15 0.54
N GLN A 28 8.65 13.39 0.24
CA GLN A 28 8.94 14.54 1.11
C GLN A 28 8.23 14.42 2.46
N ASN A 29 6.96 13.98 2.46
CA ASN A 29 6.20 13.72 3.67
C ASN A 29 6.80 12.57 4.48
N LEU A 30 7.35 11.53 3.82
CA LEU A 30 8.02 10.42 4.50
C LEU A 30 9.29 10.87 5.24
N LEU A 31 10.11 11.71 4.60
CA LEU A 31 11.29 12.31 5.25
C LEU A 31 10.87 13.15 6.46
N THR A 32 9.81 13.94 6.30
CA THR A 32 9.25 14.75 7.40
C THR A 32 8.73 13.85 8.53
N LEU A 33 8.01 12.78 8.20
CA LEU A 33 7.50 11.80 9.16
C LEU A 33 8.64 11.19 9.99
N GLN A 34 9.72 10.76 9.33
CA GLN A 34 10.90 10.19 10.00
C GLN A 34 11.55 11.21 10.95
N GLN A 35 11.65 12.48 10.52
CA GLN A 35 12.15 13.55 11.38
C GLN A 35 11.26 13.77 12.61
N ARG A 36 9.93 13.82 12.44
CA ARG A 36 8.99 13.98 13.56
C ARG A 36 8.98 12.78 14.50
N ALA A 37 9.18 11.57 13.97
CA ALA A 37 9.34 10.36 14.76
C ALA A 37 10.61 10.42 15.62
N ALA A 38 11.71 10.91 15.06
CA ALA A 38 12.95 11.14 15.81
C ALA A 38 12.79 12.19 16.93
N GLU A 39 11.96 13.22 16.69
CA GLU A 39 11.58 14.24 17.68
C GLU A 39 10.58 13.75 18.73
N ARG A 40 10.08 12.51 18.62
CA ARG A 40 9.02 11.93 19.47
C ARG A 40 7.71 12.73 19.45
N ASP A 41 7.44 13.46 18.36
CA ASP A 41 6.20 14.20 18.15
C ASP A 41 5.16 13.31 17.45
N ARG A 42 4.39 12.56 18.24
CA ARG A 42 3.39 11.61 17.73
C ARG A 42 2.31 12.28 16.88
N GLN A 43 1.82 13.45 17.27
CA GLN A 43 0.73 14.13 16.55
C GLN A 43 1.18 14.52 15.14
N ARG A 44 2.42 15.02 15.00
CA ARG A 44 2.96 15.37 13.68
C ARG A 44 3.28 14.14 12.84
N VAL A 45 3.74 13.03 13.44
CA VAL A 45 3.92 11.76 12.74
C VAL A 45 2.60 11.27 12.14
N GLU A 46 1.54 11.26 12.94
CA GLU A 46 0.20 10.85 12.48
C GLU A 46 -0.29 11.74 11.33
N HIS A 47 -0.08 13.06 11.42
CA HIS A 47 -0.45 13.99 10.36
C HIS A 47 0.29 13.73 9.04
N GLU A 48 1.61 13.51 9.06
CA GLU A 48 2.36 13.19 7.85
C GLU A 48 1.95 11.82 7.27
N TYR A 49 1.66 10.84 8.13
CA TYR A 49 1.17 9.53 7.71
C TYR A 49 -0.18 9.62 6.98
N VAL A 50 -1.10 10.44 7.49
CA VAL A 50 -2.40 10.68 6.86
C VAL A 50 -2.22 11.29 5.47
N LYS A 51 -1.31 12.26 5.29
CA LYS A 51 -1.04 12.83 3.97
C LYS A 51 -0.55 11.78 2.96
N ILE A 52 0.38 10.92 3.38
CA ILE A 52 0.90 9.82 2.54
C ILE A 52 -0.25 8.87 2.15
N THR A 53 -1.10 8.53 3.10
CA THR A 53 -2.26 7.64 2.89
C THR A 53 -3.24 8.23 1.88
N ILE A 54 -3.56 9.52 1.99
CA ILE A 54 -4.43 10.24 1.04
C ILE A 54 -3.79 10.26 -0.36
N ALA A 55 -2.49 10.54 -0.44
CA ALA A 55 -1.78 10.54 -1.72
C ALA A 55 -1.81 9.15 -2.39
N ALA A 56 -1.61 8.07 -1.63
CA ALA A 56 -1.70 6.70 -2.11
C ALA A 56 -3.12 6.38 -2.65
N ALA A 57 -4.16 6.77 -1.92
CA ALA A 57 -5.55 6.60 -2.37
C ALA A 57 -5.81 7.34 -3.70
N LYS A 58 -5.31 8.58 -3.83
CA LYS A 58 -5.45 9.38 -5.06
C LYS A 58 -4.70 8.78 -6.25
N VAL A 59 -3.53 8.18 -6.03
CA VAL A 59 -2.84 7.43 -7.09
C VAL A 59 -3.71 6.27 -7.58
N GLY A 60 -4.34 5.54 -6.65
CA GLY A 60 -5.30 4.47 -6.99
C GLY A 60 -6.49 4.96 -7.82
N GLU A 61 -7.06 6.12 -7.48
CA GLU A 61 -8.13 6.74 -8.27
C GLU A 61 -7.68 7.09 -9.70
N PHE A 62 -6.52 7.73 -9.87
CA PHE A 62 -5.99 8.05 -11.20
C PHE A 62 -5.67 6.81 -12.02
N TYR A 63 -5.15 5.77 -11.37
CA TYR A 63 -4.92 4.48 -12.00
C TYR A 63 -6.22 3.87 -12.55
N ALA A 64 -7.28 3.85 -11.73
CA ALA A 64 -8.59 3.37 -12.16
C ALA A 64 -9.17 4.21 -13.31
N GLN A 65 -9.01 5.54 -13.27
CA GLN A 65 -9.45 6.44 -14.34
C GLN A 65 -8.75 6.11 -15.67
N ILE A 66 -7.42 5.95 -15.68
CA ILE A 66 -6.67 5.60 -16.89
C ILE A 66 -7.10 4.23 -17.44
N LYS A 67 -7.26 3.24 -16.55
CA LYS A 67 -7.70 1.88 -16.92
C LYS A 67 -9.11 1.89 -17.53
N SER A 68 -10.01 2.71 -17.01
CA SER A 68 -11.39 2.82 -17.53
C SER A 68 -11.50 3.64 -18.82
N ALA A 69 -10.64 4.65 -19.00
CA ALA A 69 -10.68 5.55 -20.15
C ALA A 69 -10.14 4.91 -21.44
N THR A 70 -9.38 3.82 -21.32
CA THR A 70 -8.74 3.16 -22.45
C THR A 70 -9.29 1.74 -22.58
N GLY A 71 -10.19 1.52 -23.54
CA GLY A 71 -10.64 0.17 -23.93
C GLY A 71 -9.55 -0.69 -24.58
N ILE A 72 -8.30 -0.22 -24.55
CA ILE A 72 -7.10 -0.92 -24.99
C ILE A 72 -6.44 -1.43 -23.71
N PRO A 73 -6.24 -2.75 -23.55
CA PRO A 73 -5.56 -3.30 -22.38
C PRO A 73 -4.13 -2.76 -22.37
N ILE A 74 -3.88 -1.77 -21.52
CA ILE A 74 -2.51 -1.34 -21.24
C ILE A 74 -1.97 -2.36 -20.26
N ASP A 75 -0.86 -2.98 -20.63
CA ASP A 75 0.00 -3.68 -19.69
C ASP A 75 0.63 -2.63 -18.75
N LEU A 76 -0.09 -2.36 -17.66
CA LEU A 76 0.39 -1.61 -16.51
C LEU A 76 0.91 -2.58 -15.44
N GLU A 77 1.01 -3.88 -15.73
CA GLU A 77 1.77 -4.76 -14.86
C GLU A 77 3.18 -4.20 -14.87
N LEU A 78 3.58 -3.72 -13.68
CA LEU A 78 4.96 -3.47 -13.36
C LEU A 78 5.73 -4.64 -13.95
N THR A 79 6.66 -4.37 -14.86
CA THR A 79 7.85 -5.22 -14.94
C THR A 79 8.32 -5.28 -13.49
N ASP A 80 8.22 -6.46 -12.86
CA ASP A 80 8.52 -6.64 -11.44
C ASP A 80 9.87 -6.01 -11.16
N VAL A 81 9.87 -4.77 -10.64
CA VAL A 81 11.10 -4.13 -10.22
C VAL A 81 11.38 -4.79 -8.88
N GLU A 82 12.04 -5.95 -8.94
CA GLU A 82 12.67 -6.57 -7.78
C GLU A 82 13.63 -5.55 -7.21
N ARG A 83 13.14 -4.79 -6.22
CA ARG A 83 13.96 -3.87 -5.46
C ARG A 83 14.83 -4.73 -4.55
N LYS A 84 15.95 -5.22 -5.10
CA LYS A 84 16.93 -6.01 -4.37
C LYS A 84 17.54 -5.10 -3.30
N LEU A 85 17.01 -5.21 -2.07
CA LEU A 85 17.56 -4.55 -0.89
C LEU A 85 18.88 -5.25 -0.57
N GLU A 86 19.99 -4.69 -1.04
CA GLU A 86 21.32 -5.11 -0.62
C GLU A 86 21.55 -4.62 0.81
N PHE A 87 21.22 -5.46 1.79
CA PHE A 87 21.56 -5.23 3.18
C PHE A 87 23.03 -5.57 3.42
N GLN A 88 23.88 -4.56 3.56
CA GLN A 88 25.26 -4.73 4.03
C GLN A 88 25.29 -4.69 5.57
N GLY A 89 25.02 -5.83 6.19
CA GLY A 89 25.10 -5.99 7.64
C GLY A 89 24.87 -7.44 8.06
N GLN A 90 25.23 -7.79 9.30
CA GLN A 90 24.75 -9.03 9.91
C GLN A 90 23.33 -8.80 10.42
N LEU A 91 22.40 -9.67 10.01
CA LEU A 91 21.09 -9.74 10.64
C LEU A 91 21.30 -10.02 12.13
N PRO A 92 20.60 -9.31 13.04
CA PRO A 92 20.63 -9.66 14.45
C PRO A 92 20.11 -11.09 14.60
N VAL A 93 21.01 -12.02 14.92
CA VAL A 93 20.66 -13.39 15.29
C VAL A 93 20.01 -13.27 16.67
N VAL A 94 18.69 -13.40 16.72
CA VAL A 94 17.99 -13.59 17.99
C VAL A 94 18.07 -15.09 18.26
N ASP A 95 18.88 -15.49 19.23
CA ASP A 95 19.13 -16.90 19.57
C ASP A 95 17.89 -17.66 20.07
N ASP A 96 16.77 -16.97 20.34
CA ASP A 96 15.59 -17.57 20.96
C ASP A 96 14.29 -17.30 20.18
N LEU A 97 14.24 -17.72 18.92
CA LEU A 97 12.93 -18.01 18.32
C LEU A 97 12.38 -19.27 19.00
N VAL A 98 11.44 -19.08 19.93
CA VAL A 98 10.68 -20.17 20.55
C VAL A 98 10.03 -20.98 19.44
N THR A 99 10.60 -22.16 19.14
CA THR A 99 10.11 -23.10 18.13
C THR A 99 8.96 -23.96 18.63
N ASN A 100 8.68 -23.91 19.94
CA ASN A 100 7.57 -24.60 20.57
C ASN A 100 6.38 -23.64 20.70
N PHE A 101 5.53 -23.65 19.69
CA PHE A 101 4.18 -23.12 19.83
C PHE A 101 3.32 -24.20 20.51
N GLU A 102 2.92 -23.97 21.77
CA GLU A 102 1.86 -24.77 22.36
C GLU A 102 0.57 -24.48 21.58
N THR A 103 -0.07 -25.54 21.08
CA THR A 103 -1.39 -25.42 20.49
C THR A 103 -2.36 -24.98 21.59
N PRO A 104 -3.22 -23.97 21.35
CA PRO A 104 -4.25 -23.62 22.30
C PRO A 104 -5.06 -24.87 22.68
N PRO A 105 -5.45 -25.02 23.96
CA PRO A 105 -6.32 -26.13 24.37
C PRO A 105 -7.61 -26.09 23.56
N ASP A 106 -8.09 -27.27 23.19
CA ASP A 106 -9.28 -27.42 22.36
C ASP A 106 -10.49 -26.74 23.05
N VAL A 107 -11.24 -25.95 22.29
CA VAL A 107 -12.40 -25.25 22.82
C VAL A 107 -13.48 -26.31 23.10
N PRO A 108 -14.04 -26.40 24.32
CA PRO A 108 -15.09 -27.37 24.60
C PRO A 108 -16.27 -27.15 23.66
N GLU A 109 -16.80 -28.25 23.09
CA GLU A 109 -17.97 -28.19 22.22
C GLU A 109 -19.12 -27.44 22.91
N PRO A 110 -19.84 -26.57 22.19
CA PRO A 110 -21.00 -25.91 22.74
C PRO A 110 -22.02 -26.96 23.19
N PRO A 111 -22.77 -26.70 24.27
CA PRO A 111 -23.79 -27.63 24.73
C PRO A 111 -24.81 -27.91 23.63
N VAL A 112 -25.19 -29.18 23.47
CA VAL A 112 -26.25 -29.58 22.54
C VAL A 112 -27.52 -28.78 22.83
N HIS A 113 -28.17 -28.29 21.77
CA HIS A 113 -29.40 -27.51 21.89
C HIS A 113 -30.47 -28.32 22.63
N ALA A 114 -31.03 -27.77 23.71
CA ALA A 114 -32.10 -28.41 24.49
C ALA A 114 -33.48 -28.39 23.78
N SER A 115 -33.52 -28.20 22.47
CA SER A 115 -34.76 -28.10 21.70
C SER A 115 -35.09 -29.47 21.07
N PRO A 116 -36.34 -29.95 21.19
CA PRO A 116 -36.76 -31.26 20.66
C PRO A 116 -37.04 -31.25 19.15
N TYR A 117 -36.57 -30.23 18.42
CA TYR A 117 -36.71 -30.12 16.97
C TYR A 117 -35.35 -30.09 16.28
N PHE A 118 -34.55 -31.13 16.50
CA PHE A 118 -33.55 -31.66 15.57
C PHE A 118 -33.37 -33.15 15.88
#